data_AF-A0A8J4IFM3-F1
#
_entry.id   AF-A0A8J4IFM3-F1
#
_cell.length_a   1.000
_cell.length_b   1.000
_cell.length_c   1.000
_cell.angle_alpha   90.00
_cell.angle_beta   90.00
_cell.angle_gamma   90.00
#
_symmetry.space_group_name_H-M   'P 1'
#
loop_
_entity.id
_entity.type
_entity.pdbx_description
1 polymer ?
#
loop_
_entity_poly.entity_id
_entity_poly.type
_entity_poly.pdbx_seq_one_letter_code
_entity_poly.pdbx_strand_id
1 'polypeptide(L)'
;FLTQQLSFGIMAMILNEFETSSESTAHSEEQQDSASWERYLERRSLVLQFLHSSLSRHHLQHHQNKVELLKKCHFYLEIEPKHVNVRDQNHVMHRTDILQLIDPCQFQRMKTVGKNQTEIQLSLLTGLLEQLERGQEELSCYVETSDMITFLSRWDLIMQRLSKLSEFMETLVSLQVPGKLYVKHRLVSHADLRGTRLPNIRLSLCTKMPLIFDRKESFADKNWAKLKWFTENQESHLEQCELQVKLLTNGNQTEPGYGRSQVVTSDTYVVQDLQPGRSYEFTIRRSDTRTLVFEKWCDSITLKTKTNAVEDADSSACA
;
A
#
# COMPACT_ATOMS: atom_id res chain seq x y z
N PHE A 1 13.71 -9.66 10.84
CA PHE A 1 14.48 -10.92 10.98
C PHE A 1 14.28 -11.56 12.35
N LEU A 2 14.64 -10.94 13.49
CA LEU A 2 14.42 -11.53 14.84
C LEU A 2 12.94 -11.77 15.20
N THR A 3 12.00 -10.92 14.75
CA THR A 3 10.55 -11.08 14.97
C THR A 3 9.89 -12.14 14.10
N GLN A 4 10.49 -12.46 12.95
CA GLN A 4 9.98 -13.48 12.03
C GLN A 4 10.27 -14.89 12.58
N GLN A 5 11.40 -15.04 13.27
CA GLN A 5 11.82 -16.29 13.92
C GLN A 5 10.92 -16.68 15.12
N LEU A 6 10.42 -15.71 15.88
CA LEU A 6 9.45 -15.98 16.97
C LEU A 6 8.10 -16.50 16.44
N SER A 7 7.64 -15.98 15.29
CA SER A 7 6.40 -16.44 14.64
C SER A 7 6.50 -17.90 14.21
N PHE A 8 7.66 -18.33 13.69
CA PHE A 8 7.89 -19.74 13.32
C PHE A 8 7.97 -20.66 14.54
N GLY A 9 8.54 -20.21 15.66
CA GLY A 9 8.63 -21.00 16.90
C GLY A 9 7.26 -21.34 17.50
N ILE A 10 6.34 -20.37 17.52
CA ILE A 10 4.95 -20.57 17.98
C ILE A 10 4.20 -21.49 17.01
N MET A 11 4.43 -21.33 15.71
CA MET A 11 3.79 -22.16 14.68
C MET A 11 4.24 -23.63 14.75
N ALA A 12 5.53 -23.88 15.03
CA ALA A 12 6.06 -25.22 15.25
C ALA A 12 5.49 -25.87 16.52
N MET A 13 5.25 -25.10 17.59
CA MET A 13 4.56 -25.59 18.79
C MET A 13 3.10 -25.98 18.51
N ILE A 14 2.37 -25.17 17.72
CA ILE A 14 0.98 -25.46 17.32
C ILE A 14 0.89 -26.76 16.51
N LEU A 15 1.86 -27.02 15.63
CA LEU A 15 1.91 -28.26 14.83
C LEU A 15 2.30 -29.49 15.67
N ASN A 16 3.17 -29.33 16.66
CA ASN A 16 3.63 -30.42 17.52
C ASN A 16 2.52 -30.94 18.47
N GLU A 17 1.59 -30.08 18.93
CA GLU A 17 0.43 -30.53 19.76
C GLU A 17 -0.57 -31.38 18.94
N PHE A 18 -0.55 -31.28 17.60
CA PHE A 18 -1.40 -32.11 16.72
C PHE A 18 -0.94 -33.58 16.70
N GLU A 19 0.36 -33.83 16.89
CA GLU A 19 0.93 -35.18 16.87
C GLU A 19 0.85 -35.90 18.22
N THR A 20 0.75 -35.18 19.34
CA THR A 20 0.83 -35.76 20.69
C THR A 20 -0.51 -36.02 21.39
N SER A 21 -1.64 -35.70 20.76
CA SER A 21 -2.97 -35.75 21.40
C SER A 21 -3.68 -37.12 21.43
N SER A 22 -2.95 -38.23 21.29
CA SER A 22 -3.52 -39.58 21.30
C SER A 22 -2.78 -40.52 22.25
N GLU A 23 -3.13 -40.50 23.56
CA GLU A 23 -3.07 -41.69 24.45
C GLU A 23 -3.50 -41.39 25.91
N SER A 24 -4.40 -42.24 26.44
CA SER A 24 -4.47 -42.79 27.83
C SER A 24 -4.75 -41.86 29.05
N THR A 25 -5.32 -42.25 30.20
CA THR A 25 -6.27 -43.26 30.75
C THR A 25 -6.64 -42.76 32.18
N ALA A 26 -7.73 -43.26 32.79
CA ALA A 26 -8.40 -42.79 34.02
C ALA A 26 -7.56 -42.66 35.32
N HIS A 27 -7.70 -41.52 36.03
CA HIS A 27 -7.14 -41.24 37.36
C HIS A 27 -8.10 -40.47 38.29
N SER A 28 -7.85 -40.51 39.61
CA SER A 28 -8.70 -40.03 40.71
C SER A 28 -9.12 -38.55 40.61
N GLU A 29 -10.33 -38.19 41.06
CA GLU A 29 -10.97 -36.86 40.88
C GLU A 29 -10.07 -35.67 41.29
N GLU A 30 -9.37 -35.73 42.43
CA GLU A 30 -8.44 -34.66 42.87
C GLU A 30 -7.19 -34.52 41.98
N GLN A 31 -6.72 -35.62 41.40
CA GLN A 31 -5.57 -35.65 40.49
C GLN A 31 -5.97 -35.21 39.08
N GLN A 32 -7.22 -35.48 38.72
CA GLN A 32 -7.84 -35.09 37.45
C GLN A 32 -8.14 -33.59 37.40
N ASP A 33 -8.51 -32.97 38.53
CA ASP A 33 -8.66 -31.52 38.64
C ASP A 33 -7.33 -30.79 38.56
N SER A 34 -6.26 -31.31 39.19
CA SER A 34 -4.91 -30.75 39.08
C SER A 34 -4.37 -30.82 37.65
N ALA A 35 -4.51 -31.97 36.97
CA ALA A 35 -4.06 -32.15 35.59
C ALA A 35 -4.87 -31.30 34.60
N SER A 36 -6.17 -31.15 34.83
CA SER A 36 -7.04 -30.28 34.01
C SER A 36 -6.66 -28.81 34.16
N TRP A 37 -6.33 -28.39 35.39
CA TRP A 37 -5.88 -27.03 35.68
C TRP A 37 -4.53 -26.71 35.03
N GLU A 38 -3.55 -27.61 35.11
CA GLU A 38 -2.25 -27.47 34.43
C GLU A 38 -2.42 -27.37 32.92
N ARG A 39 -3.22 -28.27 32.33
CA ARG A 39 -3.53 -28.25 30.89
C ARG A 39 -4.23 -26.97 30.46
N TYR A 40 -5.15 -26.46 31.28
CA TYR A 40 -5.80 -25.17 31.04
C TYR A 40 -4.78 -24.02 31.05
N LEU A 41 -3.90 -23.95 32.05
CA LEU A 41 -2.89 -22.90 32.14
C LEU A 41 -1.92 -22.93 30.95
N GLU A 42 -1.47 -24.12 30.54
CA GLU A 42 -0.60 -24.29 29.37
C GLU A 42 -1.28 -23.78 28.09
N ARG A 43 -2.49 -24.27 27.82
CA ARG A 43 -3.27 -23.90 26.63
C ARG A 43 -3.64 -22.42 26.60
N ARG A 44 -4.03 -21.87 27.75
CA ARG A 44 -4.29 -20.44 27.91
C ARG A 44 -3.03 -19.61 27.67
N SER A 45 -1.88 -20.07 28.15
CA SER A 45 -0.58 -19.43 27.88
C SER A 45 -0.27 -19.39 26.39
N LEU A 46 -0.52 -20.47 25.64
CA LEU A 46 -0.35 -20.50 24.19
C LEU A 46 -1.18 -19.43 23.48
N VAL A 47 -2.47 -19.32 23.83
CA VAL A 47 -3.36 -18.30 23.24
C VAL A 47 -2.88 -16.89 23.58
N LEU A 48 -2.51 -16.64 24.84
CA LEU A 48 -1.98 -15.34 25.27
C LEU A 48 -0.68 -14.98 24.56
N GLN A 49 0.24 -15.94 24.39
CA GLN A 49 1.48 -15.71 23.66
C GLN A 49 1.21 -15.31 22.22
N PHE A 50 0.27 -15.97 21.55
CA PHE A 50 -0.13 -15.61 20.19
C PHE A 50 -0.76 -14.21 20.11
N LEU A 51 -1.65 -13.86 21.05
CA LEU A 51 -2.27 -12.54 21.17
C LEU A 51 -1.26 -11.42 21.45
N HIS A 52 -0.24 -11.68 22.27
CA HIS A 52 0.76 -10.67 22.63
C HIS A 52 1.93 -10.57 21.63
N SER A 53 2.03 -11.51 20.69
CA SER A 53 3.04 -11.50 19.63
C SER A 53 2.39 -11.18 18.28
N SER A 54 2.03 -12.21 17.51
CA SER A 54 1.55 -12.14 16.14
C SER A 54 0.24 -11.35 16.00
N LEU A 55 -0.66 -11.43 16.96
CA LEU A 55 -1.91 -10.65 16.97
C LEU A 55 -1.87 -9.46 17.93
N SER A 56 -0.69 -8.98 18.32
CA SER A 56 -0.64 -7.79 19.18
C SER A 56 -1.23 -6.58 18.47
N ARG A 57 -1.90 -5.69 19.22
CA ARG A 57 -2.49 -4.47 18.66
C ARG A 57 -1.47 -3.62 17.89
N HIS A 58 -0.24 -3.55 18.38
CA HIS A 58 0.84 -2.85 17.69
C HIS A 58 1.18 -3.51 16.34
N HIS A 59 1.23 -4.84 16.29
CA HIS A 59 1.53 -5.58 15.05
C HIS A 59 0.42 -5.42 14.01
N LEU A 60 -0.85 -5.52 14.43
CA LEU A 60 -2.00 -5.28 13.56
C LEU A 60 -2.02 -3.84 13.05
N GLN A 61 -1.78 -2.86 13.92
CA GLN A 61 -1.71 -1.44 13.53
C GLN A 61 -0.60 -1.19 12.50
N HIS A 62 0.57 -1.81 12.67
CA HIS A 62 1.66 -1.71 11.71
C HIS A 62 1.25 -2.21 10.33
N HIS A 63 0.56 -3.35 10.26
CA HIS A 63 0.06 -3.87 9.00
C HIS A 63 -1.07 -3.03 8.40
N GLN A 64 -1.96 -2.49 9.24
CA GLN A 64 -2.99 -1.56 8.81
C GLN A 64 -2.39 -0.31 8.17
N ASN A 65 -1.38 0.30 8.82
CA ASN A 65 -0.67 1.47 8.28
C ASN A 65 -0.02 1.15 6.92
N LYS A 66 0.59 -0.04 6.79
CA LYS A 66 1.17 -0.48 5.51
C LYS A 66 0.12 -0.67 4.41
N VAL A 67 -1.03 -1.26 4.72
CA VAL A 67 -2.11 -1.46 3.74
C VAL A 67 -2.71 -0.11 3.34
N GLU A 68 -2.90 0.81 4.28
CA GLU A 68 -3.36 2.17 3.99
C GLU A 68 -2.36 2.96 3.14
N LEU A 69 -1.05 2.77 3.35
CA LEU A 69 -0.03 3.31 2.48
C LEU A 69 -0.12 2.70 1.07
N LEU A 70 -0.20 1.37 0.95
CA LEU A 70 -0.32 0.67 -0.34
C LEU A 70 -1.55 1.12 -1.14
N LYS A 71 -2.68 1.40 -0.48
CA LYS A 71 -3.89 1.94 -1.13
C LYS A 71 -3.66 3.33 -1.75
N LYS A 72 -2.72 4.11 -1.22
CA LYS A 72 -2.36 5.46 -1.70
C LYS A 72 -1.28 5.44 -2.77
N CYS A 73 -0.53 4.34 -2.88
CA CYS A 73 0.55 4.23 -3.86
C CYS A 73 0.05 4.15 -5.31
N HIS A 74 0.99 4.42 -6.22
CA HIS A 74 0.81 4.28 -7.66
C HIS A 74 1.41 2.96 -8.14
N PHE A 75 0.72 2.24 -9.01
CA PHE A 75 1.17 0.94 -9.52
C PHE A 75 1.45 1.01 -11.02
N TYR A 76 2.60 0.47 -11.41
CA TYR A 76 3.08 0.48 -12.79
C TYR A 76 3.41 -0.93 -13.26
N LEU A 77 3.38 -1.13 -14.58
CA LEU A 77 3.99 -2.30 -15.21
C LEU A 77 5.50 -2.09 -15.29
N GLU A 78 6.23 -3.02 -14.70
CA GLU A 78 7.64 -3.21 -14.97
C GLU A 78 7.82 -4.27 -16.06
N ILE A 79 8.66 -3.94 -17.05
CA ILE A 79 8.87 -4.76 -18.24
C ILE A 79 10.34 -5.11 -18.33
N GLU A 80 10.64 -6.39 -18.37
CA GLU A 80 11.99 -6.90 -18.53
C GLU A 80 12.09 -7.83 -19.75
N PRO A 81 13.16 -7.72 -20.56
CA PRO A 81 14.23 -6.71 -20.50
C PRO A 81 13.77 -5.35 -21.05
N LYS A 82 14.36 -4.23 -20.59
CA LYS A 82 14.04 -2.87 -21.09
C LYS A 82 14.41 -2.66 -22.56
N HIS A 83 15.46 -3.34 -23.02
CA HIS A 83 15.96 -3.21 -24.39
C HIS A 83 16.26 -4.59 -24.96
N VAL A 84 16.08 -4.74 -26.28
CA VAL A 84 16.41 -5.94 -27.03
C VAL A 84 17.13 -5.58 -28.32
N ASN A 85 17.95 -6.50 -28.83
CA ASN A 85 18.61 -6.31 -30.11
C ASN A 85 17.75 -6.89 -31.24
N VAL A 86 17.37 -6.06 -32.20
CA VAL A 86 16.55 -6.42 -33.36
C VAL A 86 17.37 -6.25 -34.63
N ARG A 87 17.24 -7.21 -35.55
CA ARG A 87 17.91 -7.17 -36.84
C ARG A 87 17.02 -6.45 -37.88
N ASP A 88 17.57 -5.45 -38.57
CA ASP A 88 16.88 -4.75 -39.65
C ASP A 88 16.96 -5.46 -41.02
N GLN A 89 16.41 -4.81 -42.06
CA GLN A 89 16.40 -5.32 -43.43
C GLN A 89 17.80 -5.46 -44.04
N ASN A 90 18.79 -4.71 -43.53
CA ASN A 90 20.18 -4.73 -43.97
C ASN A 90 21.06 -5.67 -43.11
N HIS A 91 20.43 -6.49 -42.26
CA HIS A 91 21.08 -7.38 -41.30
C HIS A 91 21.88 -6.70 -40.17
N VAL A 92 21.68 -5.39 -39.96
CA VAL A 92 22.30 -4.64 -38.87
C VAL A 92 21.51 -4.85 -37.58
N MET A 93 22.21 -5.03 -36.46
CA MET A 93 21.61 -5.17 -35.14
C MET A 93 21.42 -3.80 -34.50
N HIS A 94 20.19 -3.49 -34.13
CA HIS A 94 19.83 -2.26 -33.43
C HIS A 94 19.33 -2.58 -32.03
N ARG A 95 19.74 -1.76 -31.06
CA ARG A 95 19.19 -1.81 -29.70
C ARG A 95 17.87 -1.04 -29.70
N THR A 96 16.77 -1.74 -29.48
CA THR A 96 15.41 -1.18 -29.49
C THR A 96 14.80 -1.30 -28.10
N ASP A 97 14.03 -0.29 -27.68
CA ASP A 97 13.21 -0.35 -26.48
C ASP A 97 12.12 -1.41 -26.66
N ILE A 98 11.97 -2.30 -25.68
CA ILE A 98 10.98 -3.38 -25.73
C ILE A 98 9.54 -2.87 -25.91
N LEU A 99 9.22 -1.68 -25.37
CA LEU A 99 7.91 -1.07 -25.48
C LEU A 99 7.52 -0.73 -26.92
N GLN A 100 8.51 -0.51 -27.80
CA GLN A 100 8.25 -0.24 -29.22
C GLN A 100 7.87 -1.50 -29.99
N LEU A 101 8.20 -2.68 -29.45
CA LEU A 101 7.94 -3.98 -30.08
C LEU A 101 6.66 -4.64 -29.55
N ILE A 102 6.19 -4.22 -28.37
CA ILE A 102 4.97 -4.76 -27.77
C ILE A 102 3.77 -4.24 -28.57
N ASP A 103 2.88 -5.17 -28.94
CA ASP A 103 1.60 -4.85 -29.55
C ASP A 103 0.77 -3.93 -28.62
N PRO A 104 0.34 -2.74 -29.08
CA PRO A 104 -0.38 -1.79 -28.24
C PRO A 104 -1.69 -2.36 -27.66
N CYS A 105 -2.41 -3.18 -28.41
CA CYS A 105 -3.67 -3.79 -27.94
C CYS A 105 -3.41 -4.83 -26.85
N GLN A 106 -2.40 -5.68 -27.01
CA GLN A 106 -1.99 -6.63 -25.97
C GLN A 106 -1.45 -5.90 -24.73
N PHE A 107 -0.72 -4.81 -24.92
CA PHE A 107 -0.24 -4.01 -23.80
C PHE A 107 -1.37 -3.42 -22.98
N GLN A 108 -2.38 -2.84 -23.63
CA GLN A 108 -3.55 -2.30 -22.93
C GLN A 108 -4.32 -3.39 -22.18
N ARG A 109 -4.46 -4.59 -22.75
CA ARG A 109 -5.04 -5.74 -22.04
C ARG A 109 -4.24 -6.09 -20.78
N MET A 110 -2.92 -6.07 -20.87
CA MET A 110 -2.06 -6.32 -19.71
C MET A 110 -2.17 -5.23 -18.64
N LYS A 111 -2.38 -3.96 -19.03
CA LYS A 111 -2.72 -2.90 -18.08
C LYS A 111 -4.04 -3.20 -17.36
N THR A 112 -5.08 -3.62 -18.07
CA THR A 112 -6.35 -4.01 -17.44
C THR A 112 -6.17 -5.19 -16.47
N VAL A 113 -5.39 -6.21 -16.84
CA VAL A 113 -5.07 -7.34 -15.95
C VAL A 113 -4.34 -6.87 -14.70
N GLY A 114 -3.31 -6.03 -14.87
CA GLY A 114 -2.57 -5.47 -13.74
C GLY A 114 -3.45 -4.62 -12.81
N LYS A 115 -4.39 -3.85 -13.38
CA LYS A 115 -5.34 -3.04 -12.60
C LYS A 115 -6.24 -3.93 -11.76
N ASN A 116 -6.87 -4.93 -12.39
CA ASN A 116 -7.74 -5.87 -11.69
C ASN A 116 -6.99 -6.64 -10.61
N GLN A 117 -5.76 -7.10 -10.89
CA GLN A 117 -4.94 -7.79 -9.90
C GLN A 117 -4.60 -6.88 -8.72
N THR A 118 -4.29 -5.60 -8.96
CA THR A 118 -4.03 -4.61 -7.90
C THR A 118 -5.29 -4.39 -7.04
N GLU A 119 -6.46 -4.22 -7.67
CA GLU A 119 -7.73 -4.04 -6.95
C GLU A 119 -8.09 -5.26 -6.09
N ILE A 120 -7.93 -6.47 -6.63
CA ILE A 120 -8.13 -7.73 -5.89
C ILE A 120 -7.16 -7.82 -4.72
N GLN A 121 -5.87 -7.55 -4.94
CA GLN A 121 -4.83 -7.60 -3.91
C GLN A 121 -5.14 -6.63 -2.77
N LEU A 122 -5.45 -5.37 -3.06
CA LEU A 122 -5.78 -4.37 -2.03
C LEU A 122 -7.05 -4.72 -1.26
N SER A 123 -8.05 -5.28 -1.94
CA SER A 123 -9.30 -5.72 -1.31
C SER A 123 -9.06 -6.92 -0.38
N LEU A 124 -8.27 -7.90 -0.84
CA LEU A 124 -7.90 -9.07 -0.06
C LEU A 124 -7.07 -8.70 1.18
N LEU A 125 -6.09 -7.80 1.04
CA LEU A 125 -5.32 -7.29 2.17
C LEU A 125 -6.21 -6.63 3.23
N THR A 126 -7.21 -5.86 2.80
CA THR A 126 -8.17 -5.22 3.72
C THR A 126 -9.02 -6.26 4.44
N GLY A 127 -9.60 -7.21 3.71
CA GLY A 127 -10.41 -8.27 4.30
C GLY A 127 -9.62 -9.18 5.25
N LEU A 128 -8.35 -9.48 4.94
CA LEU A 128 -7.48 -10.26 5.83
C LEU A 128 -7.22 -9.53 7.14
N LEU A 129 -6.97 -8.22 7.11
CA LEU A 129 -6.80 -7.42 8.33
C LEU A 129 -8.06 -7.45 9.21
N GLU A 130 -9.24 -7.26 8.63
CA GLU A 130 -10.51 -7.34 9.35
C GLU A 130 -10.72 -8.72 10.00
N GLN A 131 -10.34 -9.80 9.30
CA GLN A 131 -10.42 -11.15 9.86
C GLN A 131 -9.43 -11.37 11.01
N LEU A 132 -8.24 -10.76 10.94
CA LEU A 132 -7.23 -10.83 11.99
C LEU A 132 -7.63 -10.03 13.23
N GLU A 133 -8.16 -8.82 13.05
CA GLU A 133 -8.70 -7.98 14.14
C GLU A 133 -9.87 -8.68 14.85
N ARG A 134 -10.85 -9.17 14.07
CA ARG A 134 -11.96 -9.94 14.64
C ARG A 134 -11.50 -11.22 15.34
N GLY A 135 -10.50 -11.89 14.78
CA GLY A 135 -9.90 -13.08 15.38
C GLY A 135 -9.18 -12.78 16.69
N GLN A 136 -8.49 -11.65 16.78
CA GLN A 136 -7.88 -11.17 18.01
C GLN A 136 -8.94 -10.94 19.08
N GLU A 137 -10.01 -10.19 18.78
CA GLU A 137 -11.11 -9.92 19.71
C GLU A 137 -11.77 -11.22 20.21
N GLU A 138 -12.03 -12.16 19.30
CA GLU A 138 -12.62 -13.45 19.61
C GLU A 138 -11.74 -14.28 20.56
N LEU A 139 -10.44 -14.38 20.26
CA LEU A 139 -9.49 -15.13 21.10
C LEU A 139 -9.29 -14.48 22.47
N SER A 140 -9.22 -13.14 22.54
CA SER A 140 -9.18 -12.41 23.81
C SER A 140 -10.41 -12.70 24.65
N CYS A 141 -11.60 -12.71 24.04
CA CYS A 141 -12.85 -13.04 24.72
C CYS A 141 -12.82 -14.45 25.33
N TYR A 142 -12.33 -15.47 24.61
CA TYR A 142 -12.20 -16.82 25.17
C TYR A 142 -11.31 -16.84 26.42
N VAL A 143 -10.19 -16.11 26.40
CA VAL A 143 -9.21 -16.09 27.50
C VAL A 143 -9.68 -15.27 28.72
N GLU A 144 -10.47 -14.23 28.49
CA GLU A 144 -10.94 -13.31 29.54
C GLU A 144 -12.24 -13.77 30.19
N THR A 145 -13.14 -14.40 29.43
CA THR A 145 -14.52 -14.65 29.88
C THR A 145 -14.88 -16.11 30.10
N SER A 146 -14.11 -17.05 29.55
CA SER A 146 -14.42 -18.48 29.70
C SER A 146 -13.87 -19.01 31.02
N ASP A 147 -14.68 -19.77 31.74
CA ASP A 147 -14.20 -20.63 32.82
C ASP A 147 -13.33 -21.78 32.26
N MET A 148 -12.60 -22.46 33.14
CA MET A 148 -11.70 -23.57 32.78
C MET A 148 -12.38 -24.64 31.92
N ILE A 149 -13.59 -25.08 32.31
CA ILE A 149 -14.29 -26.19 31.69
C ILE A 149 -14.76 -25.78 30.29
N THR A 150 -15.33 -24.58 30.17
CA THR A 150 -15.76 -24.00 28.90
C THR A 150 -14.58 -23.80 27.96
N PHE A 151 -13.43 -23.32 28.45
CA PHE A 151 -12.24 -23.12 27.63
C PHE A 151 -11.68 -24.44 27.11
N LEU A 152 -11.52 -25.45 27.98
CA LEU A 152 -10.98 -26.75 27.60
C LEU A 152 -11.90 -27.51 26.63
N SER A 153 -13.22 -27.44 26.83
CA SER A 153 -14.19 -28.09 25.93
C SER A 153 -14.22 -27.49 24.53
N ARG A 154 -13.81 -26.22 24.37
CA ARG A 154 -13.73 -25.51 23.09
C ARG A 154 -12.32 -25.49 22.50
N TRP A 155 -11.37 -26.21 23.08
CA TRP A 155 -9.96 -26.12 22.68
C TRP A 155 -9.73 -26.40 21.19
N ASP A 156 -10.37 -27.42 20.62
CA ASP A 156 -10.18 -27.77 19.22
C ASP A 156 -10.63 -26.64 18.27
N LEU A 157 -11.71 -25.93 18.65
CA LEU A 157 -12.18 -24.75 17.92
C LEU A 157 -11.19 -23.59 18.05
N ILE A 158 -10.67 -23.36 19.27
CA ILE A 158 -9.65 -22.32 19.53
C ILE A 158 -8.39 -22.61 18.70
N MET A 159 -7.94 -23.86 18.66
CA MET A 159 -6.77 -24.29 17.87
C MET A 159 -6.99 -24.13 16.37
N GLN A 160 -8.15 -24.54 15.85
CA GLN A 160 -8.50 -24.31 14.44
C GLN A 160 -8.49 -22.82 14.12
N ARG A 161 -8.98 -21.99 15.05
CA ARG A 161 -8.99 -20.53 14.89
C ARG A 161 -7.57 -19.95 14.89
N LEU A 162 -6.71 -20.37 15.82
CA LEU A 162 -5.29 -19.98 15.86
C LEU A 162 -4.58 -20.33 14.55
N SER A 163 -4.72 -21.56 14.07
CA SER A 163 -4.11 -22.02 12.82
C SER A 163 -4.56 -21.16 11.62
N LYS A 164 -5.87 -20.93 11.49
CA LYS A 164 -6.42 -20.10 10.42
C LYS A 164 -5.94 -18.65 10.46
N LEU A 165 -5.87 -18.05 11.65
CA LEU A 165 -5.36 -16.69 11.82
C LEU A 165 -3.86 -16.60 11.50
N SER A 166 -3.12 -17.67 11.78
CA SER A 166 -1.71 -17.75 11.39
C SER A 166 -1.53 -17.79 9.88
N GLU A 167 -2.31 -18.62 9.16
CA GLU A 167 -2.32 -18.67 7.69
C GLU A 167 -2.71 -17.31 7.08
N PHE A 168 -3.70 -16.64 7.67
CA PHE A 168 -4.10 -15.30 7.25
C PHE A 168 -2.97 -14.28 7.40
N MET A 169 -2.21 -14.34 8.50
CA MET A 169 -1.06 -13.46 8.71
C MET A 169 0.05 -13.72 7.68
N GLU A 170 0.37 -14.98 7.38
CA GLU A 170 1.34 -15.31 6.34
C GLU A 170 0.90 -14.81 4.96
N THR A 171 -0.37 -15.02 4.63
CA THR A 171 -0.97 -14.55 3.38
C THR A 171 -0.89 -13.03 3.30
N LEU A 172 -1.24 -12.32 4.38
CA LEU A 172 -1.16 -10.86 4.47
C LEU A 172 0.27 -10.36 4.21
N VAL A 173 1.27 -10.98 4.82
CA VAL A 173 2.68 -10.60 4.65
C VAL A 173 3.14 -10.87 3.21
N SER A 174 2.77 -12.01 2.63
CA SER A 174 3.15 -12.35 1.25
C SER A 174 2.56 -11.41 0.20
N LEU A 175 1.34 -10.90 0.45
CA LEU A 175 0.62 -10.01 -0.45
C LEU A 175 0.98 -8.53 -0.31
N GLN A 176 1.84 -8.14 0.64
CA GLN A 176 2.25 -6.72 0.77
C GLN A 176 3.18 -6.26 -0.35
N VAL A 177 3.81 -7.19 -1.07
CA VAL A 177 4.67 -6.87 -2.22
C VAL A 177 3.93 -7.24 -3.50
N PRO A 178 3.74 -6.30 -4.44
CA PRO A 178 3.11 -6.60 -5.72
C PRO A 178 3.86 -7.71 -6.46
N GLY A 179 3.09 -8.66 -6.98
CA GLY A 179 3.62 -9.86 -7.61
C GLY A 179 3.91 -9.73 -9.10
N LYS A 180 4.37 -10.84 -9.68
CA LYS A 180 4.49 -11.03 -11.13
C LYS A 180 3.09 -11.08 -11.76
N LEU A 181 2.98 -10.60 -13.00
CA LEU A 181 1.77 -10.77 -13.80
C LEU A 181 1.90 -12.03 -14.64
N TYR A 182 0.84 -12.84 -14.66
CA TYR A 182 0.78 -14.00 -15.55
C TYR A 182 0.43 -13.56 -16.97
N VAL A 183 1.34 -13.80 -17.90
CA VAL A 183 1.19 -13.42 -19.31
C VAL A 183 0.77 -14.65 -20.12
N LYS A 184 -0.53 -14.75 -20.42
CA LYS A 184 -1.08 -15.86 -21.23
C LYS A 184 -0.77 -15.74 -22.72
N HIS A 185 -0.69 -14.51 -23.24
CA HIS A 185 -0.58 -14.23 -24.67
C HIS A 185 0.75 -13.60 -25.00
N ARG A 186 1.24 -13.85 -26.23
CA ARG A 186 2.48 -13.22 -26.70
C ARG A 186 2.26 -11.71 -26.82
N LEU A 187 3.16 -10.94 -26.19
CA LEU A 187 3.09 -9.48 -26.19
C LEU A 187 3.65 -8.87 -27.48
N VAL A 188 4.45 -9.61 -28.24
CA VAL A 188 5.08 -9.17 -29.48
C VAL A 188 4.56 -10.02 -30.64
N SER A 189 4.22 -9.36 -31.75
CA SER A 189 3.83 -10.04 -32.98
C SER A 189 5.06 -10.59 -33.72
N HIS A 190 4.93 -11.77 -34.33
CA HIS A 190 5.99 -12.36 -35.16
C HIS A 190 6.29 -11.56 -36.43
N ALA A 191 5.32 -10.77 -36.90
CA ALA A 191 5.49 -9.97 -38.11
C ALA A 191 6.64 -8.95 -37.97
N ASP A 192 6.90 -8.49 -36.75
CA ASP A 192 7.86 -7.44 -36.44
C ASP A 192 9.27 -7.98 -36.18
N LEU A 193 9.43 -9.30 -36.07
CA LEU A 193 10.71 -9.97 -35.77
C LEU A 193 11.07 -10.94 -36.90
N ARG A 194 11.67 -10.40 -37.97
CA ARG A 194 12.12 -11.17 -39.16
C ARG A 194 13.28 -12.12 -38.82
N GLY A 195 12.95 -13.27 -38.24
CA GLY A 195 13.87 -14.39 -38.01
C GLY A 195 14.66 -14.34 -36.68
N THR A 196 14.46 -13.30 -35.86
CA THR A 196 14.99 -13.24 -34.49
C THR A 196 14.09 -14.01 -33.52
N ARG A 197 14.70 -14.73 -32.57
CA ARG A 197 13.96 -15.39 -31.48
C ARG A 197 13.16 -14.35 -30.70
N LEU A 198 11.88 -14.61 -30.46
CA LEU A 198 11.04 -13.73 -29.64
C LEU A 198 11.72 -13.43 -28.29
N PRO A 199 11.77 -12.16 -27.86
CA PRO A 199 12.31 -11.83 -26.55
C PRO A 199 11.43 -12.43 -25.45
N ASN A 200 12.06 -12.97 -24.42
CA ASN A 200 11.36 -13.46 -23.25
C ASN A 200 10.97 -12.27 -22.37
N ILE A 201 9.78 -11.73 -22.60
CA ILE A 201 9.28 -10.56 -21.87
C ILE A 201 8.62 -11.01 -20.57
N ARG A 202 9.07 -10.44 -19.46
CA ARG A 202 8.48 -10.59 -18.13
C ARG A 202 7.75 -9.30 -17.76
N LEU A 203 6.55 -9.45 -17.21
CA LEU A 203 5.77 -8.35 -16.65
C LEU A 203 5.60 -8.55 -15.15
N SER A 204 5.88 -7.51 -14.38
CA SER A 204 5.61 -7.43 -12.94
C SER A 204 4.88 -6.13 -12.62
N LEU A 205 4.16 -6.12 -11.50
CA LEU A 205 3.70 -4.87 -10.91
C LEU A 205 4.82 -4.31 -10.04
N CYS A 206 5.06 -3.02 -10.15
CA CYS A 206 5.87 -2.28 -9.21
C CYS A 206 5.06 -1.14 -8.61
N THR A 207 5.40 -0.78 -7.39
CA THR A 207 4.71 0.27 -6.64
C THR A 207 5.66 1.45 -6.44
N LYS A 208 5.13 2.66 -6.62
CA LYS A 208 5.81 3.90 -6.24
C LYS A 208 5.06 4.56 -5.10
N MET A 209 5.82 5.11 -4.15
CA MET A 209 5.24 5.77 -3.00
C MET A 209 4.42 7.00 -3.40
N PRO A 210 3.35 7.32 -2.64
CA PRO A 210 2.56 8.53 -2.87
C PRO A 210 3.41 9.78 -2.70
N LEU A 211 3.10 10.80 -3.49
CA LEU A 211 3.62 12.15 -3.29
C LEU A 211 2.77 12.86 -2.25
N ILE A 212 3.39 13.36 -1.19
CA ILE A 212 2.68 14.00 -0.06
C ILE A 212 3.22 15.41 0.12
N PHE A 213 2.34 16.41 0.16
CA PHE A 213 2.74 17.78 0.49
C PHE A 213 3.26 17.88 1.91
N ASP A 214 4.42 18.51 2.05
CA ASP A 214 4.89 19.01 3.33
C ASP A 214 4.04 20.21 3.73
N ARG A 215 3.10 19.98 4.65
CA ARG A 215 2.18 21.01 5.14
C ARG A 215 2.88 22.10 5.97
N LYS A 216 4.10 21.86 6.45
CA LYS A 216 4.88 22.83 7.22
C LYS A 216 5.72 23.71 6.31
N GLU A 217 6.26 23.14 5.23
CA GLU A 217 7.11 23.87 4.28
C GLU A 217 6.34 24.43 3.07
N SER A 218 5.09 24.03 2.86
CA SER A 218 4.21 24.58 1.85
C SER A 218 3.38 25.75 2.41
N PHE A 219 3.47 26.92 1.79
CA PHE A 219 2.75 28.12 2.21
C PHE A 219 2.46 29.06 1.05
N ALA A 220 1.46 29.93 1.22
CA ALA A 220 1.13 30.99 0.30
C ALA A 220 1.51 32.36 0.88
N ASP A 221 2.03 33.22 0.01
CA ASP A 221 2.23 34.64 0.27
C ASP A 221 1.20 35.47 -0.53
N LYS A 222 1.46 36.77 -0.72
CA LYS A 222 0.56 37.73 -1.36
C LYS A 222 0.13 37.32 -2.77
N ASN A 223 1.08 36.94 -3.62
CA ASN A 223 0.85 36.65 -5.03
C ASN A 223 1.56 35.38 -5.53
N TRP A 224 2.05 34.55 -4.61
CA TRP A 224 2.73 33.30 -4.95
C TRP A 224 2.54 32.27 -3.84
N ALA A 225 2.81 31.00 -4.14
CA ALA A 225 2.86 29.93 -3.16
C ALA A 225 4.10 29.06 -3.37
N LYS A 226 4.81 28.73 -2.30
CA LYS A 226 5.84 27.69 -2.31
C LYS A 226 5.20 26.40 -1.86
N LEU A 227 5.42 25.37 -2.65
CA LEU A 227 4.95 24.03 -2.41
C LEU A 227 6.16 23.12 -2.29
N LYS A 228 6.13 22.22 -1.30
CA LYS A 228 7.11 21.16 -1.14
C LYS A 228 6.37 19.85 -0.92
N TRP A 229 6.87 18.78 -1.50
CA TRP A 229 6.34 17.44 -1.28
C TRP A 229 7.46 16.43 -1.15
N PHE A 230 7.14 15.26 -0.61
CA PHE A 230 8.10 14.18 -0.41
C PHE A 230 7.44 12.82 -0.68
N THR A 231 8.29 11.80 -0.77
CA THR A 231 7.88 10.39 -0.69
C THR A 231 8.43 9.82 0.61
N GLU A 232 7.71 8.89 1.24
CA GLU A 232 8.06 8.35 2.56
C GLU A 232 9.47 7.70 2.59
N ASN A 233 9.92 7.15 1.46
CA ASN A 233 11.21 6.48 1.34
C ASN A 233 12.27 7.25 0.55
N GLN A 234 12.05 8.54 0.26
CA GLN A 234 12.98 9.37 -0.53
C GLN A 234 13.41 8.71 -1.86
N GLU A 235 12.42 8.23 -2.63
CA GLU A 235 12.67 7.71 -3.98
C GLU A 235 13.34 8.79 -4.86
N SER A 236 14.19 8.35 -5.80
CA SER A 236 15.03 9.25 -6.62
C SER A 236 14.22 10.38 -7.28
N HIS A 237 14.65 11.62 -7.01
CA HIS A 237 13.95 12.89 -7.26
C HIS A 237 13.77 13.31 -8.73
N LEU A 238 14.05 12.45 -9.72
CA LEU A 238 14.09 12.84 -11.14
C LEU A 238 12.80 12.50 -11.92
N GLU A 239 11.70 12.22 -11.23
CA GLU A 239 10.44 11.87 -11.89
C GLU A 239 9.60 13.10 -12.25
N GLN A 240 9.03 13.07 -13.45
CA GLN A 240 8.05 14.06 -13.86
C GLN A 240 6.76 13.87 -13.06
N CYS A 241 6.35 14.94 -12.41
CA CYS A 241 5.09 15.05 -11.69
C CYS A 241 4.24 16.13 -12.36
N GLU A 242 2.93 16.09 -12.15
CA GLU A 242 2.01 17.12 -12.59
C GLU A 242 1.44 17.83 -11.36
N LEU A 243 1.66 19.14 -11.32
CA LEU A 243 1.05 20.03 -10.34
C LEU A 243 -0.17 20.70 -10.97
N GLN A 244 -1.33 20.47 -10.37
CA GLN A 244 -2.57 21.15 -10.72
C GLN A 244 -2.85 22.25 -9.71
N VAL A 245 -3.18 23.43 -10.21
CA VAL A 245 -3.57 24.61 -9.43
C VAL A 245 -5.02 24.93 -9.78
N LYS A 246 -5.87 25.07 -8.76
CA LYS A 246 -7.28 25.39 -8.91
C LYS A 246 -7.68 26.48 -7.93
N LEU A 247 -8.19 27.59 -8.44
CA LEU A 247 -8.79 28.63 -7.61
C LEU A 247 -10.12 28.14 -7.02
N LEU A 248 -10.31 28.31 -5.71
CA LEU A 248 -11.56 28.01 -5.01
C LEU A 248 -12.41 29.29 -4.91
N THR A 249 -13.64 29.24 -5.42
CA THR A 249 -14.61 30.34 -5.35
C THR A 249 -15.71 30.05 -4.34
N ASN A 250 -16.04 31.03 -3.49
CA ASN A 250 -17.17 30.92 -2.57
C ASN A 250 -18.45 31.26 -3.33
N GLY A 251 -19.26 30.25 -3.68
CA GLY A 251 -20.70 30.32 -3.97
C GLY A 251 -21.22 31.49 -4.83
N ASN A 252 -21.74 31.13 -6.01
CA ASN A 252 -22.35 31.95 -7.06
C ASN A 252 -21.36 32.60 -8.03
N GLN A 253 -21.62 32.34 -9.31
CA GLN A 253 -20.93 32.82 -10.51
C GLN A 253 -19.73 31.98 -10.93
N THR A 254 -19.88 31.48 -12.15
CA THR A 254 -18.90 30.95 -13.08
C THR A 254 -17.78 31.96 -13.34
N GLU A 255 -16.97 32.31 -12.33
CA GLU A 255 -15.62 32.77 -12.63
C GLU A 255 -14.90 31.56 -13.23
N PRO A 256 -14.40 31.61 -14.47
CA PRO A 256 -13.58 30.54 -15.02
C PRO A 256 -12.37 30.39 -14.08
N GLY A 257 -12.48 29.40 -13.19
CA GLY A 257 -11.47 29.11 -12.19
C GLY A 257 -10.18 28.79 -12.90
N TYR A 258 -9.14 29.55 -12.56
CA TYR A 258 -7.78 29.41 -13.09
C TYR A 258 -7.28 28.00 -12.79
N GLY A 259 -7.58 27.07 -13.69
CA GLY A 259 -7.15 25.68 -13.67
C GLY A 259 -5.88 25.58 -14.50
N ARG A 260 -4.73 25.49 -13.85
CA ARG A 260 -3.44 25.31 -14.53
C ARG A 260 -2.84 23.99 -14.13
N SER A 261 -2.50 23.17 -15.11
CA SER A 261 -1.61 22.02 -14.93
C SER A 261 -0.24 22.35 -15.46
N GLN A 262 0.79 21.84 -14.80
CA GLN A 262 2.17 22.01 -15.23
C GLN A 262 3.04 20.83 -14.78
N VAL A 263 3.99 20.46 -15.64
CA VAL A 263 4.96 19.40 -15.34
C VAL A 263 6.07 19.98 -14.47
N VAL A 264 6.41 19.27 -13.40
CA VAL A 264 7.46 19.64 -12.44
C VAL A 264 8.37 18.43 -12.21
N THR A 265 9.66 18.67 -12.03
CA THR A 265 10.70 17.64 -11.85
C THR A 265 11.50 17.81 -10.56
N SER A 266 11.11 18.78 -9.74
CA SER A 266 11.70 19.08 -8.43
C SER A 266 10.67 18.76 -7.35
N ASP A 267 11.12 18.41 -6.14
CA ASP A 267 10.26 18.19 -4.98
C ASP A 267 9.71 19.49 -4.36
N THR A 268 10.21 20.61 -4.86
CA THR A 268 9.84 21.96 -4.45
C THR A 268 9.52 22.80 -5.67
N TYR A 269 8.41 23.53 -5.63
CA TYR A 269 7.98 24.40 -6.73
C TYR A 269 7.32 25.69 -6.22
N VAL A 270 7.56 26.79 -6.94
CA VAL A 270 6.95 28.10 -6.63
C VAL A 270 5.95 28.46 -7.72
N VAL A 271 4.67 28.55 -7.34
CA VAL A 271 3.60 29.03 -8.21
C VAL A 271 3.52 30.55 -8.07
N GLN A 272 3.68 31.27 -9.18
CA GLN A 272 3.60 32.73 -9.23
C GLN A 272 2.24 33.20 -9.76
N ASP A 273 2.03 34.51 -9.78
CA ASP A 273 0.86 35.19 -10.35
C ASP A 273 -0.49 34.79 -9.74
N LEU A 274 -0.48 34.44 -8.45
CA LEU A 274 -1.70 34.20 -7.69
C LEU A 274 -2.35 35.53 -7.29
N GLN A 275 -3.68 35.54 -7.19
CA GLN A 275 -4.43 36.71 -6.75
C GLN A 275 -4.37 36.82 -5.22
N PRO A 276 -4.11 38.00 -4.65
CA PRO A 276 -4.14 38.24 -3.21
C PRO A 276 -5.51 37.98 -2.57
N GLY A 277 -5.52 37.46 -1.34
CA GLY A 277 -6.73 37.21 -0.54
C GLY A 277 -7.59 36.03 -0.99
N ARG A 278 -7.12 35.19 -1.92
CA ARG A 278 -7.87 34.09 -2.54
C ARG A 278 -7.37 32.73 -2.07
N SER A 279 -8.25 31.74 -2.08
CA SER A 279 -7.93 30.36 -1.71
C SER A 279 -7.68 29.51 -2.95
N TYR A 280 -6.60 28.75 -2.95
CA TYR A 280 -6.21 27.86 -4.04
C TYR A 280 -6.03 26.44 -3.51
N GLU A 281 -6.56 25.47 -4.25
CA GLU A 281 -6.27 24.06 -4.09
C GLU A 281 -5.12 23.69 -5.03
N PHE A 282 -4.09 23.07 -4.47
CA PHE A 282 -2.95 22.54 -5.19
C PHE A 282 -2.98 21.02 -5.07
N THR A 283 -2.90 20.31 -6.20
CA THR A 283 -2.90 18.85 -6.24
C THR A 283 -1.64 18.38 -6.94
N ILE A 284 -0.92 17.44 -6.33
CA ILE A 284 0.29 16.84 -6.89
C ILE A 284 0.01 15.38 -7.26
N ARG A 285 0.39 14.99 -8.48
CA ARG A 285 0.35 13.60 -8.94
C ARG A 285 1.59 13.25 -9.73
N ARG A 286 1.89 11.96 -9.84
CA ARG A 286 2.90 11.47 -10.78
C ARG A 286 2.35 11.62 -12.20
N SER A 287 3.19 11.96 -13.17
CA SER A 287 2.73 12.04 -14.56
C SER A 287 2.21 10.68 -15.04
N ASP A 288 1.15 10.71 -15.85
CA ASP A 288 0.62 9.50 -16.48
C ASP A 288 1.64 8.97 -17.49
N THR A 289 2.37 7.94 -17.07
CA THR A 289 3.31 7.24 -17.95
C THR A 289 2.59 6.09 -18.64
N ARG A 290 3.11 5.67 -19.81
CA ARG A 290 2.53 4.56 -20.59
C ARG A 290 2.31 3.29 -19.75
N THR A 291 3.15 3.06 -18.74
CA THR A 291 3.13 1.90 -17.86
C THR A 291 2.25 2.06 -16.61
N LEU A 292 1.63 3.22 -16.35
CA LEU A 292 0.75 3.41 -15.19
C LEU A 292 -0.49 2.51 -15.29
N VAL A 293 -0.80 1.78 -14.23
CA VAL A 293 -1.86 0.76 -14.20
C VAL A 293 -2.97 1.11 -13.25
N PHE A 294 -2.61 1.58 -12.05
CA PHE A 294 -3.55 1.92 -11.01
C PHE A 294 -3.07 3.14 -10.25
N GLU A 295 -3.95 4.14 -10.19
CA GLU A 295 -3.82 5.35 -9.40
C GLU A 295 -5.22 5.66 -8.86
N LYS A 296 -5.34 5.73 -7.53
CA LYS A 296 -6.61 6.08 -6.86
C LYS A 296 -6.48 7.34 -6.00
N TRP A 297 -5.26 7.71 -5.65
CA TRP A 297 -5.00 8.75 -4.65
C TRP A 297 -4.00 9.77 -5.17
N CYS A 298 -4.25 11.03 -4.84
CA CYS A 298 -3.33 12.16 -5.00
C CYS A 298 -3.44 13.03 -3.74
N ASP A 299 -2.37 13.75 -3.40
CA ASP A 299 -2.44 14.71 -2.30
C ASP A 299 -2.88 16.07 -2.80
N SER A 300 -3.67 16.74 -1.97
CA SER A 300 -4.12 18.12 -2.20
C SER A 300 -3.94 18.96 -0.94
N ILE A 301 -3.50 20.20 -1.13
CA ILE A 301 -3.39 21.21 -0.09
C ILE A 301 -4.11 22.48 -0.51
N THR A 302 -4.86 23.08 0.42
CA THR A 302 -5.50 24.39 0.19
C THR A 302 -4.72 25.46 0.93
N LEU A 303 -4.27 26.47 0.20
CA LEU A 303 -3.57 27.63 0.75
C LEU A 303 -4.30 28.92 0.38
N LYS A 304 -4.35 29.87 1.31
CA LYS A 304 -4.94 31.18 1.09
C LYS A 304 -3.84 32.22 0.98
N THR A 305 -3.84 32.98 -0.11
CA THR A 305 -2.90 34.08 -0.31
C THR A 305 -3.22 35.23 0.64
N LYS A 306 -2.19 35.98 1.03
CA LYS A 306 -2.36 37.15 1.90
C LYS A 306 -3.16 38.23 1.18
N THR A 307 -3.99 38.98 1.90
CA THR A 307 -4.65 40.16 1.35
C THR A 307 -3.64 41.28 1.11
N ASN A 308 -3.96 42.20 0.21
CA ASN A 308 -3.28 43.49 0.21
C ASN A 308 -3.65 44.16 1.55
N ALA A 309 -2.72 44.24 2.49
CA ALA A 309 -2.89 45.18 3.59
C ALA A 309 -3.01 46.57 2.95
N VAL A 310 -4.13 47.25 3.17
CA VAL A 310 -4.15 48.70 3.10
C VAL A 310 -3.31 49.12 4.30
N GLU A 311 -2.14 49.70 4.05
CA GLU A 311 -1.47 50.52 5.06
C GLU A 311 -2.35 51.76 5.25
N ASP A 312 -3.43 51.63 6.03
CA ASP A 312 -4.22 52.77 6.49
C ASP A 312 -3.42 53.48 7.59
N ALA A 313 -2.79 54.57 7.17
CA ALA A 313 -2.76 55.86 7.86
C ALA A 313 -2.55 55.83 9.39
N ASP A 314 -1.29 55.73 9.81
CA ASP A 314 -0.82 56.28 11.09
C ASP A 314 0.40 57.18 10.83
N SER A 315 0.18 58.25 10.07
CA SER A 315 1.12 59.36 9.94
C SER A 315 0.40 60.65 9.58
N SER A 316 -0.53 61.09 10.43
CA SER A 316 -0.97 62.50 10.48
C SER A 316 -1.92 62.74 11.65
N ALA A 317 -1.37 62.95 12.85
CA ALA A 317 -1.93 63.88 13.83
C ALA A 317 -0.99 63.99 15.04
N CYS A 318 -0.04 64.93 14.99
CA CYS A 318 0.43 65.71 16.14
C CYS A 318 1.33 66.83 15.58
N ALA A 319 0.69 67.95 15.23
CA ALA A 319 1.29 69.28 15.19
C ALA A 319 0.41 70.19 16.03
#